data_AF-A0A2P5M852-F1
#
_entry.id   AF-A0A2P5M852-F1
#
_cell.length_a   1.000
_cell.length_b   1.000
_cell.length_c   1.000
_cell.angle_alpha   90.00
_cell.angle_beta   90.00
_cell.angle_gamma   90.00
#
_symmetry.space_group_name_H-M   'P 1'
#
loop_
_entity.id
_entity.type
_entity.pdbx_description
1 polymer ?
#
loop_
_entity_poly.entity_id
_entity_poly.type
_entity_poly.pdbx_seq_one_letter_code
_entity_poly.pdbx_strand_id
1 'polypeptide(L)'
;MEKLVIVFIFLVLTGVLIGRIKSAKTKRRRQLIDNYRFPLKITQQLSEKYPHLTQAQVNQVIEGLREYFHICNMAGKNFVSMPSQAVDQAWHEFILFTKQYELFCSKALGHFLHHTPAEAMRSPTQAQSGIKRAWLLACKREGISTLSPKMLPILFSLDFNLAIPDGFRYDLNCLLAKGTSNVYCATHIGCGSGCGSGCTGGGHNDGSHSDSGFGCSSSGCSGGCGGGD
;
A
#
# COMPACT_ATOMS: atom_id res chain seq x y z
N MET A 1 -20.44 -40.26 -19.93
CA MET A 1 -19.04 -39.76 -19.94
C MET A 1 -18.88 -38.57 -20.87
N GLU A 2 -19.32 -38.63 -22.13
CA GLU A 2 -19.20 -37.53 -23.10
C GLU A 2 -19.79 -36.18 -22.64
N LYS A 3 -21.00 -36.17 -22.05
CA LYS A 3 -21.62 -34.95 -21.52
C LYS A 3 -20.78 -34.28 -20.42
N LEU A 4 -20.12 -35.07 -19.57
CA LEU A 4 -19.23 -34.58 -18.51
C LEU A 4 -17.95 -33.97 -19.09
N VAL A 5 -17.39 -34.59 -20.14
CA VAL A 5 -16.20 -34.08 -20.84
C VAL A 5 -16.51 -32.74 -21.52
N ILE A 6 -17.66 -32.63 -22.19
CA ILE A 6 -18.08 -31.37 -22.85
C ILE A 6 -18.24 -30.24 -21.81
N VAL A 7 -18.93 -30.51 -20.69
CA VAL A 7 -19.09 -29.52 -19.61
C VAL A 7 -17.73 -29.09 -19.04
N PHE A 8 -16.81 -30.03 -18.82
CA PHE A 8 -15.47 -29.71 -18.34
C PHE A 8 -14.69 -28.83 -19.31
N ILE A 9 -14.73 -29.13 -20.61
CA ILE A 9 -14.10 -28.30 -21.65
C ILE A 9 -14.67 -26.88 -21.65
N PHE A 10 -16.00 -26.72 -21.57
CA PHE A 10 -16.63 -25.40 -21.48
C PHE A 10 -16.19 -24.62 -20.24
N LEU A 11 -16.08 -25.26 -19.08
CA LEU A 11 -15.60 -24.62 -17.85
C LEU A 11 -14.15 -24.16 -17.98
N VAL A 12 -13.27 -24.99 -18.55
CA VAL A 12 -11.86 -24.64 -18.79
C VAL A 12 -11.75 -23.47 -19.77
N LEU A 13 -12.45 -23.53 -20.91
CA LEU A 13 -12.44 -22.46 -21.91
C LEU A 13 -12.96 -21.13 -21.33
N THR A 14 -14.03 -21.19 -20.54
CA THR A 14 -14.59 -20.02 -19.85
C THR A 14 -13.60 -19.45 -18.84
N GLY A 15 -12.94 -20.30 -18.05
CA GLY A 15 -11.90 -19.89 -17.10
C GLY A 15 -10.72 -19.19 -17.79
N VAL A 16 -10.24 -19.76 -18.91
CA VAL A 16 -9.16 -19.16 -19.71
C VAL A 16 -9.58 -17.81 -20.29
N LEU A 17 -10.80 -17.69 -20.82
CA LEU A 17 -11.32 -16.43 -21.35
C LEU A 17 -11.40 -15.35 -20.26
N ILE A 18 -11.96 -15.67 -19.09
CA ILE A 18 -12.04 -14.76 -17.94
C ILE A 18 -10.63 -14.34 -17.49
N GLY A 19 -9.69 -15.29 -17.42
CA GLY A 19 -8.30 -15.02 -17.08
C GLY A 19 -7.63 -14.04 -18.05
N ARG A 20 -7.83 -14.23 -19.36
CA ARG A 20 -7.33 -13.31 -20.40
C ARG A 20 -7.91 -11.91 -20.29
N ILE A 21 -9.23 -11.80 -20.11
CA ILE A 21 -9.90 -10.49 -19.95
C ILE A 21 -9.37 -9.77 -18.71
N LYS A 22 -9.24 -10.46 -17.57
CA LYS A 22 -8.69 -9.89 -16.34
C LYS A 22 -7.24 -9.43 -16.53
N SER A 23 -6.39 -10.26 -17.13
CA SER A 23 -4.99 -9.92 -17.40
C SER A 23 -4.85 -8.72 -18.33
N ALA A 24 -5.59 -8.69 -19.44
CA ALA A 24 -5.61 -7.57 -20.38
C ALA A 24 -6.07 -6.27 -19.71
N LYS A 25 -7.11 -6.34 -18.86
CA LYS A 25 -7.59 -5.20 -18.08
C LYS A 25 -6.53 -4.66 -17.12
N THR A 26 -5.85 -5.54 -16.38
CA THR A 26 -4.76 -5.15 -15.48
C THR A 26 -3.60 -4.50 -16.23
N LYS A 27 -3.21 -5.07 -17.38
CA LYS A 27 -2.16 -4.50 -18.23
C LYS A 27 -2.53 -3.10 -18.74
N ARG A 28 -3.76 -2.93 -19.26
CA ARG A 28 -4.26 -1.63 -19.76
C ARG A 28 -4.26 -0.56 -18.67
N ARG A 29 -4.70 -0.91 -17.46
CA ARG A 29 -4.70 0.00 -16.30
C ARG A 29 -3.31 0.43 -15.90
N ARG A 30 -2.38 -0.52 -15.82
CA ARG A 30 -0.97 -0.24 -15.55
C ARG A 30 -0.39 0.74 -16.57
N GLN A 31 -0.56 0.45 -17.86
CA GLN A 31 -0.10 1.32 -18.95
C GLN A 31 -0.72 2.72 -18.90
N LEU A 32 -1.98 2.83 -18.49
CA LEU A 32 -2.61 4.14 -18.33
C LEU A 32 -1.92 4.94 -17.22
N ILE A 33 -1.65 4.33 -16.06
CA ILE A 33 -0.95 4.97 -14.94
C ILE A 33 0.49 5.35 -15.38
N ASP A 34 1.20 4.42 -16.03
CA ASP A 34 2.58 4.64 -16.52
C ASP A 34 2.66 5.90 -17.40
N ASN A 35 1.71 6.08 -18.32
CA ASN A 35 1.71 7.15 -19.30
C ASN A 35 0.86 8.37 -18.91
N TYR A 36 0.30 8.40 -17.69
CA TYR A 36 -0.57 9.49 -17.29
C TYR A 36 0.23 10.79 -17.15
N ARG A 37 -0.26 11.84 -17.81
CA ARG A 37 0.29 13.19 -17.73
C ARG A 37 -0.50 13.99 -16.70
N PHE A 38 0.12 14.21 -15.54
CA PHE A 38 -0.47 15.02 -14.49
C PHE A 38 -0.53 16.51 -14.89
N PRO A 39 -1.57 17.25 -14.45
CA PRO A 39 -1.64 18.69 -14.64
C PRO A 39 -0.41 19.42 -14.10
N LEU A 40 0.18 20.33 -14.89
CA LEU A 40 1.35 21.13 -14.49
C LEU A 40 1.10 22.00 -13.25
N LYS A 41 -0.16 22.32 -12.95
CA LYS A 41 -0.51 23.09 -11.76
C LYS A 41 -0.12 22.34 -10.47
N ILE A 42 -0.12 21.01 -10.47
CA ILE A 42 0.31 20.21 -9.31
C ILE A 42 1.77 20.50 -8.99
N THR A 43 2.66 20.48 -9.99
CA THR A 43 4.08 20.77 -9.75
C THR A 43 4.32 22.21 -9.32
N GLN A 44 3.55 23.16 -9.84
CA GLN A 44 3.60 24.56 -9.39
C GLN A 44 3.23 24.70 -7.90
N GLN A 45 2.12 24.07 -7.48
CA GLN A 45 1.69 24.09 -6.08
C GLN A 45 2.68 23.39 -5.15
N LEU A 46 3.31 22.29 -5.59
CA LEU A 46 4.38 21.64 -4.83
C LEU A 46 5.60 22.56 -4.65
N SER A 47 6.04 23.26 -5.71
CA SER A 47 7.14 24.22 -5.62
C SER A 47 6.82 25.41 -4.71
N GLU A 48 5.56 25.86 -4.67
CA GLU A 48 5.09 26.91 -3.75
C GLU A 48 5.08 26.41 -2.30
N LYS A 49 4.60 25.19 -2.03
CA LYS A 49 4.55 24.60 -0.68
C LYS A 49 5.93 24.22 -0.14
N TYR A 50 6.81 23.74 -1.02
CA TYR A 50 8.16 23.29 -0.68
C TYR A 50 9.22 24.05 -1.51
N PRO A 51 9.48 25.34 -1.22
CA PRO A 51 10.38 26.18 -2.02
C PRO A 51 11.84 25.73 -2.05
N HIS A 52 12.24 24.87 -1.11
CA HIS A 52 13.58 24.30 -1.03
C HIS A 52 13.81 23.16 -2.03
N LEU A 53 12.75 22.62 -2.64
CA LEU A 53 12.85 21.53 -3.61
C LEU A 53 13.24 22.08 -4.99
N THR A 54 14.21 21.42 -5.61
CA THR A 54 14.52 21.62 -7.03
C THR A 54 13.42 21.05 -7.92
N GLN A 55 13.35 21.49 -9.17
CA GLN A 55 12.39 20.94 -10.14
C GLN A 55 12.54 19.43 -10.34
N ALA A 56 13.76 18.91 -10.27
CA ALA A 56 14.02 17.46 -10.33
C ALA A 56 13.38 16.73 -9.14
N GLN A 57 13.48 17.27 -7.93
CA GLN A 57 12.88 16.71 -6.73
C GLN A 57 11.35 16.80 -6.76
N VAL A 58 10.78 17.90 -7.27
CA VAL A 58 9.33 17.98 -7.51
C VAL A 58 8.88 16.90 -8.49
N ASN A 59 9.65 16.62 -9.54
CA ASN A 59 9.33 15.52 -10.45
C ASN A 59 9.42 14.15 -9.75
N GLN A 60 10.34 13.96 -8.78
CA GLN A 60 10.38 12.74 -7.96
C GLN A 60 9.09 12.56 -7.14
N VAL A 61 8.49 13.65 -6.64
CA VAL A 61 7.18 13.60 -5.96
C VAL A 61 6.07 13.16 -6.92
N ILE A 62 6.08 13.65 -8.16
CA ILE A 62 5.12 13.20 -9.19
C ILE A 62 5.30 11.72 -9.56
N GLU A 63 6.55 11.23 -9.63
CA GLU A 63 6.81 9.80 -9.78
C GLU A 63 6.33 8.99 -8.56
N GLY A 64 6.48 9.52 -7.36
CA GLY A 64 5.88 8.96 -6.14
C GLY A 64 4.36 8.88 -6.23
N LEU A 65 3.69 9.92 -6.71
CA LEU A 65 2.23 9.93 -6.92
C LEU A 65 1.78 8.83 -7.89
N ARG A 66 2.53 8.64 -8.98
CA ARG A 66 2.28 7.55 -9.92
C ARG A 66 2.46 6.18 -9.30
N GLU A 67 3.52 6.00 -8.51
CA GLU A 67 3.78 4.76 -7.78
C GLU A 67 2.68 4.46 -6.76
N TYR A 68 2.18 5.48 -6.07
CA TYR A 68 1.01 5.36 -5.20
C TYR A 68 -0.22 4.84 -5.96
N PHE A 69 -0.54 5.39 -7.13
CA PHE A 69 -1.67 4.89 -7.92
C PHE A 69 -1.48 3.47 -8.43
N HIS A 70 -0.24 3.03 -8.68
CA HIS A 70 0.01 1.63 -8.99
C HIS A 70 -0.31 0.70 -7.82
N ILE A 71 0.12 1.03 -6.60
CA ILE A 71 -0.19 0.19 -5.44
C ILE A 71 -1.70 0.22 -5.14
N CYS A 72 -2.40 1.34 -5.33
CA CYS A 72 -3.87 1.38 -5.24
C CYS A 72 -4.53 0.48 -6.29
N ASN A 73 -4.08 0.50 -7.54
CA ASN A 73 -4.59 -0.38 -8.59
C ASN A 73 -4.34 -1.87 -8.26
N MET A 74 -3.19 -2.20 -7.68
CA MET A 74 -2.87 -3.57 -7.23
C MET A 74 -3.71 -4.00 -6.02
N ALA A 75 -4.05 -3.07 -5.12
CA ALA A 75 -4.89 -3.32 -3.95
C ALA A 75 -6.37 -3.56 -4.32
N GLY A 76 -6.81 -3.13 -5.50
CA GLY A 76 -8.21 -3.18 -5.89
C GLY A 76 -9.03 -2.22 -5.02
N LYS A 77 -10.10 -2.70 -4.38
CA LYS A 77 -10.96 -1.88 -3.49
C LYS A 77 -10.44 -1.80 -2.05
N ASN A 78 -9.31 -2.44 -1.75
CA ASN A 78 -8.76 -2.44 -0.40
C ASN A 78 -8.08 -1.09 -0.11
N PHE A 79 -8.34 -0.52 1.06
CA PHE A 79 -7.76 0.74 1.50
C PHE A 79 -6.22 0.70 1.54
N VAL A 80 -5.56 1.76 1.08
CA VAL A 80 -4.09 1.90 1.09
C VAL A 80 -3.76 3.26 1.69
N SER A 81 -3.04 3.29 2.81
CA SER A 81 -2.62 4.56 3.42
C SER A 81 -1.54 5.22 2.57
N MET A 82 -1.48 6.55 2.59
CA MET A 82 -0.40 7.32 1.99
C MET A 82 0.83 7.35 2.93
N PRO A 83 2.01 6.85 2.53
CA PRO A 83 3.22 6.83 3.35
C PRO A 83 4.16 8.04 3.15
N SER A 84 3.75 9.05 2.36
CA SER A 84 4.56 10.25 2.09
C SER A 84 3.69 11.49 2.05
N GLN A 85 4.10 12.51 2.79
CA GLN A 85 3.39 13.80 2.93
C GLN A 85 3.52 14.64 1.65
N ALA A 86 4.69 14.62 1.01
CA ALA A 86 4.87 15.31 -0.27
C ALA A 86 3.98 14.68 -1.37
N VAL A 87 3.87 13.34 -1.39
CA VAL A 87 2.99 12.65 -2.33
C VAL A 87 1.52 12.86 -1.97
N ASP A 88 1.16 12.92 -0.67
CA ASP A 88 -0.20 13.27 -0.23
C ASP A 88 -0.60 14.65 -0.74
N GLN A 89 0.28 15.65 -0.61
CA GLN A 89 0.03 16.98 -1.16
C GLN A 89 -0.19 16.93 -2.68
N ALA A 90 0.66 16.21 -3.42
CA ALA A 90 0.50 16.08 -4.86
C ALA A 90 -0.85 15.43 -5.23
N TRP A 91 -1.29 14.47 -4.43
CA TRP A 91 -2.59 13.83 -4.58
C TRP A 91 -3.74 14.78 -4.26
N HIS A 92 -3.65 15.57 -3.18
CA HIS A 92 -4.62 16.61 -2.85
C HIS A 92 -4.84 17.58 -4.00
N GLU A 93 -3.76 18.09 -4.58
CA GLU A 93 -3.84 18.99 -5.73
C GLU A 93 -4.52 18.31 -6.94
N PHE A 94 -4.27 17.02 -7.15
CA PHE A 94 -4.90 16.29 -8.25
C PHE A 94 -6.42 16.13 -8.06
N ILE A 95 -6.89 15.94 -6.83
CA ILE A 95 -8.33 15.78 -6.51
C ILE A 95 -9.12 17.02 -6.91
N LEU A 96 -8.51 18.21 -6.85
CA LEU A 96 -9.15 19.47 -7.25
C LEU A 96 -9.49 19.52 -8.74
N PHE A 97 -8.82 18.72 -9.58
CA PHE A 97 -9.18 18.52 -10.98
C PHE A 97 -10.33 17.51 -11.13
N THR A 98 -11.45 17.76 -10.43
CA THR A 98 -12.51 16.79 -10.14
C THR A 98 -12.94 15.91 -11.33
N LYS A 99 -13.23 16.51 -12.50
CA LYS A 99 -13.59 15.77 -13.73
C LYS A 99 -12.45 14.88 -14.24
N GLN A 100 -11.22 15.38 -14.24
CA GLN A 100 -10.06 14.62 -14.70
C GLN A 100 -9.69 13.52 -13.69
N TYR A 101 -9.82 13.82 -12.40
CA TYR A 101 -9.58 12.89 -11.31
C TYR A 101 -10.58 11.72 -11.34
N GLU A 102 -11.87 12.00 -11.48
CA GLU A 102 -12.91 10.98 -11.62
C GLU A 102 -12.65 10.07 -12.84
N LEU A 103 -12.35 10.67 -13.99
CA LEU A 103 -12.05 9.94 -15.21
C LEU A 103 -10.80 9.06 -15.06
N PHE A 104 -9.76 9.59 -14.41
CA PHE A 104 -8.54 8.85 -14.09
C PHE A 104 -8.87 7.66 -13.20
N CYS A 105 -9.54 7.86 -12.07
CA CYS A 105 -9.90 6.80 -11.14
C CYS A 105 -10.74 5.70 -11.82
N SER A 106 -11.76 6.08 -12.60
CA SER A 106 -12.59 5.13 -13.34
C SER A 106 -11.78 4.26 -14.32
N LYS A 107 -10.88 4.88 -15.10
CA LYS A 107 -10.11 4.17 -16.12
C LYS A 107 -8.90 3.42 -15.55
N ALA A 108 -8.16 4.05 -14.65
CA ALA A 108 -6.91 3.56 -14.08
C ALA A 108 -7.13 2.56 -12.94
N LEU A 109 -8.09 2.82 -12.06
CA LEU A 109 -8.32 2.05 -10.83
C LEU A 109 -9.62 1.23 -10.90
N GLY A 110 -10.58 1.65 -11.71
CA GLY A 110 -11.88 1.00 -11.84
C GLY A 110 -12.92 1.37 -10.80
N HIS A 111 -12.60 2.34 -9.96
CA HIS A 111 -13.45 2.85 -8.90
C HIS A 111 -12.90 4.21 -8.49
N PHE A 112 -13.74 5.06 -7.91
CA PHE A 112 -13.30 6.33 -7.34
C PHE A 112 -12.40 6.05 -6.13
N LEU A 113 -11.20 6.64 -6.12
CA LEU A 113 -10.29 6.54 -4.98
C LEU A 113 -10.60 7.70 -4.04
N HIS A 114 -11.23 7.42 -2.91
CA HIS A 114 -11.53 8.45 -1.94
C HIS A 114 -10.28 8.79 -1.13
N HIS A 115 -10.01 10.09 -0.99
CA HIS A 115 -9.05 10.58 -0.01
C HIS A 115 -9.72 10.67 1.37
N THR A 116 -9.04 10.16 2.39
CA THR A 116 -9.46 10.27 3.78
C THR A 116 -8.24 10.69 4.59
N PRO A 117 -8.18 11.95 5.07
CA PRO A 117 -7.09 12.42 5.91
C PRO A 117 -6.91 11.55 7.14
N ALA A 118 -5.69 11.52 7.69
CA ALA A 118 -5.38 10.66 8.82
C ALA A 118 -6.21 11.00 10.06
N GLU A 119 -6.50 12.29 10.26
CA GLU A 119 -7.32 12.86 11.32
C GLU A 119 -8.79 12.42 11.22
N ALA A 120 -9.24 12.06 10.01
CA ALA A 120 -10.60 11.62 9.72
C ALA A 120 -10.74 10.08 9.65
N MET A 121 -9.66 9.33 9.90
CA MET A 121 -9.71 7.86 9.90
C MET A 121 -10.50 7.33 11.11
N ARG A 122 -11.33 6.30 10.88
CA ARG A 122 -12.28 5.77 11.88
C ARG A 122 -11.60 5.08 13.07
N SER A 123 -10.40 4.54 12.88
CA SER A 123 -9.62 3.92 13.96
C SER A 123 -8.12 3.86 13.63
N PRO A 124 -7.24 3.85 14.65
CA PRO A 124 -5.81 3.62 14.47
C PRO A 124 -5.48 2.28 13.77
N THR A 125 -6.30 1.25 13.99
CA THR A 125 -6.13 -0.08 13.38
C THR A 125 -6.35 -0.04 11.86
N GLN A 126 -7.30 0.76 11.38
CA GLN A 126 -7.52 0.93 9.93
C GLN A 126 -6.28 1.55 9.27
N ALA A 127 -5.72 2.60 9.89
CA ALA A 127 -4.49 3.25 9.44
C ALA A 127 -3.30 2.28 9.39
N GLN A 128 -3.12 1.45 10.43
CA GLN A 128 -2.09 0.42 10.50
C GLN A 128 -2.24 -0.65 9.41
N SER A 129 -3.48 -1.10 9.14
CA SER A 129 -3.73 -2.08 8.07
C SER A 129 -3.45 -1.50 6.68
N GLY A 130 -3.77 -0.22 6.48
CA GLY A 130 -3.55 0.49 5.21
C GLY A 130 -2.06 0.74 4.94
N ILE A 131 -1.29 1.14 5.94
CA ILE A 131 0.15 1.37 5.79
C ILE A 131 0.91 0.06 5.56
N LYS A 132 0.51 -1.03 6.25
CA LYS A 132 1.04 -2.38 6.00
C LYS A 132 0.80 -2.83 4.56
N ARG A 133 -0.41 -2.58 4.03
CA ARG A 133 -0.72 -2.90 2.64
C ARG A 133 0.11 -2.07 1.67
N ALA A 134 0.29 -0.78 1.94
CA ALA A 134 1.15 0.09 1.15
C ALA A 134 2.58 -0.47 1.09
N TRP A 135 3.13 -0.86 2.25
CA TRP A 135 4.46 -1.47 2.36
C TRP A 135 4.60 -2.73 1.50
N LEU A 136 3.71 -3.71 1.69
CA LEU A 136 3.77 -4.98 0.97
C LEU A 136 3.68 -4.80 -0.55
N LEU A 137 2.81 -3.90 -1.01
CA LEU A 137 2.61 -3.65 -2.43
C LEU A 137 3.78 -2.86 -3.04
N ALA A 138 4.32 -1.87 -2.33
CA ALA A 138 5.49 -1.11 -2.76
C ALA A 138 6.72 -2.01 -2.85
N CYS A 139 7.01 -2.81 -1.81
CA CYS A 139 8.09 -3.80 -1.84
C CYS A 139 7.94 -4.78 -3.02
N LYS A 140 6.72 -5.28 -3.26
CA LYS A 140 6.45 -6.18 -4.39
C LYS A 140 6.72 -5.53 -5.75
N ARG A 141 6.43 -4.24 -5.90
CA ARG A 141 6.66 -3.51 -7.16
C ARG A 141 8.12 -3.21 -7.40
N GLU A 142 8.85 -2.90 -6.34
CA GLU A 142 10.28 -2.56 -6.40
C GLU A 142 11.20 -3.78 -6.28
N GLY A 143 10.65 -4.99 -6.11
CA GLY A 143 11.44 -6.22 -5.98
C GLY A 143 12.19 -6.34 -4.66
N ILE A 144 11.69 -5.68 -3.60
CA ILE A 144 12.30 -5.65 -2.27
C ILE A 144 11.71 -6.77 -1.40
N SER A 145 12.55 -7.46 -0.62
CA SER A 145 12.11 -8.44 0.39
C SER A 145 11.31 -7.75 1.49
N THR A 146 10.13 -8.27 1.82
CA THR A 146 9.26 -7.71 2.87
C THR A 146 9.71 -8.06 4.29
N LEU A 147 10.45 -9.17 4.45
CA LEU A 147 10.92 -9.68 5.74
C LEU A 147 12.32 -9.15 6.11
N SER A 148 13.15 -8.97 5.09
CA SER A 148 14.53 -8.52 5.21
C SER A 148 14.84 -7.42 4.17
N PRO A 149 14.13 -6.28 4.25
CA PRO A 149 14.34 -5.17 3.33
C PRO A 149 15.77 -4.62 3.46
N LYS A 150 16.52 -4.63 2.36
CA LYS A 150 17.86 -4.00 2.29
C LYS A 150 17.78 -2.48 2.04
N MET A 151 16.62 -2.03 1.57
CA MET A 151 16.32 -0.64 1.26
C MET A 151 14.84 -0.39 1.49
N LEU A 152 14.48 0.87 1.69
CA LEU A 152 13.08 1.30 1.78
C LEU A 152 12.50 1.48 0.37
N PRO A 153 11.24 1.09 0.15
CA PRO A 153 10.52 1.48 -1.07
C PRO A 153 10.49 3.00 -1.24
N ILE A 154 10.39 3.49 -2.48
CA ILE A 154 10.45 4.93 -2.78
C ILE A 154 9.42 5.73 -1.97
N LEU A 155 8.19 5.23 -1.90
CA LEU A 155 7.09 5.86 -1.18
C LEU A 155 7.37 6.04 0.32
N PHE A 156 8.22 5.20 0.91
CA PHE A 156 8.59 5.24 2.33
C PHE A 156 9.91 5.97 2.59
N SER A 157 10.69 6.28 1.55
CA SER A 157 11.97 6.98 1.70
C SER A 157 11.93 8.42 1.20
N LEU A 158 10.94 8.76 0.36
CA LEU A 158 10.89 10.01 -0.36
C LEU A 158 10.93 11.24 0.55
N ASP A 159 10.09 11.28 1.58
CA ASP A 159 10.00 12.42 2.50
C ASP A 159 11.34 12.71 3.19
N PHE A 160 12.00 11.66 3.67
CA PHE A 160 13.32 11.77 4.30
C PHE A 160 14.38 12.22 3.30
N ASN A 161 14.42 11.62 2.11
CA ASN A 161 15.40 11.93 1.07
C ASN A 161 15.29 13.36 0.54
N LEU A 162 14.07 13.91 0.54
CA LEU A 162 13.78 15.27 0.10
C LEU A 162 13.82 16.30 1.24
N ALA A 163 14.08 15.88 2.48
CA ALA A 163 14.07 16.71 3.68
C ALA A 163 12.74 17.47 3.86
N ILE A 164 11.61 16.79 3.65
CA ILE A 164 10.27 17.36 3.80
C ILE A 164 10.03 17.71 5.28
N PRO A 165 9.75 18.98 5.63
CA PRO A 165 9.68 19.42 7.03
C PRO A 165 8.62 18.70 7.88
N ASP A 166 7.46 18.42 7.29
CA ASP A 166 6.34 17.70 7.89
C ASP A 166 6.31 16.21 7.52
N GLY A 167 7.40 15.72 6.91
CA GLY A 167 7.50 14.40 6.30
C GLY A 167 7.66 13.24 7.29
N PHE A 168 7.34 12.04 6.83
CA PHE A 168 7.57 10.82 7.59
C PHE A 168 9.01 10.33 7.43
N ARG A 169 9.62 9.90 8.53
CA ARG A 169 10.93 9.23 8.51
C ARG A 169 10.76 7.76 8.84
N TYR A 170 11.07 6.89 7.88
CA TYR A 170 11.11 5.46 8.10
C TYR A 170 12.57 4.99 8.24
N ASP A 171 12.82 4.08 9.17
CA ASP A 171 14.14 3.47 9.35
C ASP A 171 14.02 1.94 9.31
N LEU A 172 15.05 1.30 8.77
CA LEU A 172 15.19 -0.16 8.80
C LEU A 172 15.67 -0.63 10.18
N ASN A 173 16.49 0.20 10.84
CA ASN A 173 17.09 -0.07 12.15
C ASN A 173 16.28 0.63 13.25
N CYS A 174 15.35 -0.11 13.85
CA CYS A 174 14.35 0.43 14.77
C CYS A 174 14.87 0.78 16.17
N LEU A 175 16.18 0.70 16.40
CA LEU A 175 16.83 1.08 17.66
C LEU A 175 16.68 2.59 17.94
N LEU A 176 16.63 3.42 16.89
CA LEU A 176 16.48 4.88 16.99
C LEU A 176 15.01 5.35 17.15
N ALA A 177 14.04 4.49 16.82
CA ALA A 177 12.62 4.81 16.87
C ALA A 177 12.04 4.88 18.30
N LYS A 178 12.80 4.43 19.33
CA LYS A 178 12.35 4.39 20.73
C LYS A 178 12.37 5.75 21.46
N GLY A 179 12.73 6.85 20.80
CA GLY A 179 12.87 8.16 21.48
C GLY A 179 12.57 9.40 20.64
N THR A 180 12.11 9.26 19.39
CA THR A 180 11.81 10.40 18.50
C THR A 180 10.41 10.26 17.91
N SER A 181 9.59 11.32 18.01
CA SER A 181 8.14 11.28 17.72
C SER A 181 7.78 11.04 16.24
N ASN A 182 8.74 11.11 15.31
CA ASN A 182 8.51 11.08 13.87
C ASN A 182 9.27 9.95 13.13
N VAL A 183 9.84 8.97 13.86
CA VAL A 183 10.58 7.85 13.26
C VAL A 183 9.77 6.56 13.32
N TYR A 184 9.42 6.03 12.15
CA TYR A 184 8.65 4.80 11.98
C TYR A 184 9.56 3.61 11.68
N CYS A 185 9.30 2.49 12.34
CA CYS A 185 10.03 1.25 12.13
C CYS A 185 9.48 0.48 10.92
N ALA A 186 10.27 0.35 9.86
CA ALA A 186 9.84 -0.31 8.63
C ALA A 186 9.61 -1.83 8.81
N THR A 187 10.43 -2.49 9.62
CA THR A 187 10.31 -3.94 9.87
C THR A 187 9.06 -4.31 10.66
N HIS A 188 8.57 -3.42 11.55
CA HIS A 188 7.30 -3.61 12.26
C HIS A 188 6.07 -3.44 11.36
N ILE A 189 6.18 -2.71 10.24
CA ILE A 189 5.09 -2.59 9.26
C ILE A 189 4.93 -3.90 8.48
N GLY A 190 6.05 -4.56 8.15
CA GLY A 190 6.08 -5.85 7.44
C GLY A 190 5.67 -7.05 8.30
N CYS A 191 6.14 -7.11 9.55
CA CYS A 191 5.77 -8.16 10.50
C CYS A 191 4.37 -7.90 11.06
N GLY A 192 3.45 -8.87 10.97
CA GLY A 192 2.12 -8.74 11.57
C GLY A 192 2.21 -8.55 13.08
N SER A 193 2.04 -7.31 13.54
CA SER A 193 1.78 -7.01 14.95
C SER A 193 0.35 -7.44 15.29
N GLY A 194 0.15 -8.76 15.32
CA GLY A 194 -0.93 -9.42 16.04
C GLY A 194 -0.51 -9.76 17.48
N CYS A 195 0.52 -9.11 18.01
CA CYS A 195 0.90 -9.21 19.41
C CYS A 195 0.56 -7.89 20.11
N GLY A 196 -0.58 -7.89 20.82
CA GLY A 196 -0.75 -6.98 21.92
C GLY A 196 0.38 -7.17 22.93
N SER A 197 0.78 -6.08 23.57
CA SER A 197 1.74 -6.05 24.68
C SER A 197 1.56 -7.21 25.65
N GLY A 198 2.61 -8.03 25.82
CA GLY A 198 2.62 -9.10 26.81
C GLY A 198 3.77 -10.10 26.65
N CYS A 199 5.02 -9.64 26.59
CA CYS A 199 6.18 -10.54 26.66
C CYS A 199 6.75 -10.55 28.08
N THR A 200 6.26 -11.47 28.91
CA THR A 200 7.02 -12.03 30.04
C THR A 200 6.80 -13.52 30.14
N GLY A 201 7.84 -14.30 29.87
CA GLY A 201 8.08 -15.60 30.50
C GLY A 201 7.68 -16.85 29.70
N GLY A 202 8.63 -17.76 29.56
CA GLY A 202 8.39 -19.19 29.35
C GLY A 202 8.87 -19.72 28.00
N GLY A 203 10.09 -20.26 27.96
CA GLY A 203 10.60 -20.98 26.81
C GLY A 203 10.00 -22.38 26.67
N HIS A 204 10.07 -22.93 25.46
CA HIS A 204 10.29 -24.34 25.13
C HIS A 204 10.67 -24.42 23.63
N ASN A 205 11.20 -25.56 23.21
CA ASN A 205 12.33 -25.70 22.30
C ASN A 205 12.06 -26.86 21.35
N ASP A 206 11.43 -26.65 20.19
CA ASP A 206 11.08 -27.78 19.32
C ASP A 206 10.98 -27.37 17.83
N GLY A 207 11.79 -28.02 16.99
CA GLY A 207 11.30 -28.64 15.76
C GLY A 207 11.26 -27.82 14.46
N SER A 208 12.21 -28.14 13.58
CA SER A 208 12.23 -27.80 12.15
C SER A 208 10.94 -28.17 11.41
N HIS A 209 10.41 -27.27 10.57
CA HIS A 209 9.73 -27.61 9.31
C HIS A 209 9.70 -26.40 8.37
N SER A 210 10.29 -26.59 7.19
CA SER A 210 10.10 -25.76 6.01
C SER A 210 8.75 -26.06 5.39
N ASP A 211 7.85 -25.08 5.32
CA ASP A 211 6.87 -25.07 4.24
C ASP A 211 6.45 -23.65 3.84
N SER A 212 6.41 -23.47 2.53
CA SER A 212 6.00 -22.26 1.83
C SER A 212 4.48 -22.25 1.68
N GLY A 213 3.80 -21.37 2.40
CA GLY A 213 2.35 -21.25 2.29
C GLY A 213 1.83 -19.94 2.87
N PHE A 214 1.58 -18.96 2.01
CA PHE A 214 0.82 -17.77 2.38
C PHE A 214 -0.65 -18.15 2.60
N GLY A 215 -1.03 -18.41 3.85
CA GLY A 215 -2.41 -18.61 4.29
C GLY A 215 -2.70 -17.74 5.50
N CYS A 216 -3.39 -16.61 5.31
CA CYS A 216 -4.01 -15.89 6.42
C CYS A 216 -5.34 -16.57 6.75
N SER A 217 -5.31 -17.50 7.70
CA SER A 217 -6.52 -18.01 8.35
C SER A 217 -6.99 -16.98 9.37
N SER A 218 -8.11 -16.32 9.08
CA SER A 218 -8.87 -15.53 10.05
C SER A 218 -9.61 -16.49 10.99
N SER A 219 -9.00 -16.83 12.13
CA SER A 219 -9.72 -17.46 13.24
C SER A 219 -10.41 -16.37 14.06
N GLY A 220 -11.75 -16.44 14.07
CA GLY A 220 -12.60 -15.55 14.85
C GLY A 220 -12.47 -15.79 16.35
N CYS A 221 -12.51 -14.71 17.12
CA CYS A 221 -12.60 -14.77 18.57
C CYS A 221 -14.07 -14.76 18.98
N SER A 222 -14.62 -15.92 19.33
CA SER A 222 -15.85 -16.04 20.11
C SER A 222 -15.51 -15.91 21.59
N GLY A 223 -15.68 -14.71 22.16
CA GLY A 223 -15.60 -14.49 23.60
C GLY A 223 -16.92 -14.89 24.26
N GLY A 224 -16.91 -15.96 25.06
CA GLY A 224 -18.00 -16.31 25.97
C GLY A 224 -17.74 -15.71 27.35
N CYS A 225 -18.70 -14.98 27.89
CA CYS A 225 -18.70 -14.51 29.28
C CYS A 225 -19.28 -15.64 30.15
N GLY A 226 -18.45 -16.23 31.02
CA GLY A 226 -18.90 -17.10 32.10
C GLY A 226 -19.05 -16.29 33.39
N GLY A 227 -20.27 -16.23 33.90
CA GLY A 227 -20.53 -15.81 35.28
C GLY A 227 -20.22 -16.94 36.26
N GLY A 228 -19.95 -16.56 37.50
CA GLY A 228 -19.79 -17.46 38.63
C GLY A 228 -19.99 -16.67 39.92
N ASP A 229 -21.17 -16.87 40.48
CA ASP A 229 -21.65 -16.83 41.88
C ASP A 229 -21.18 -15.71 42.84
#